data_AF-A0A259NL65-F1
#
_entry.id   AF-A0A259NL65-F1
#
_cell.length_a   1.000
_cell.length_b   1.000
_cell.length_c   1.000
_cell.angle_alpha   90.00
_cell.angle_beta   90.00
_cell.angle_gamma   90.00
#
_symmetry.space_group_name_H-M   'P 1'
#
loop_
_entity.id
_entity.type
_entity.pdbx_description
1 polymer ?
#
loop_
_entity_poly.entity_id
_entity_poly.type
_entity_poly.pdbx_seq_one_letter_code
_entity_poly.pdbx_strand_id
1 'polypeptide(L)'
;MPDLMSNSVTGLLAMQQALATTGNNIANANTPGYSRERVNLASMQAQYQNGSYIGSGVQVASVTRVYDQFITSQLNAATTTNSSLTFQNDFTTQVTQLLGDTSSGISQQTQAFFNATQAIAANPTDATARSTFLGSAQALTDSFNRIDSQLQSLDNQIGQQASDIGRQINTYAKQVASLNGEISKAQATNPNALPNDLLDQRDQLITQISSLIDVKANPDNQGNINLTLASGESLVLNSTATNLSVGNLPSGLNITLGRTDITSRVNGGTLGGMLEAQSQLITPLRNQLGRAALVLADQVNQNQTAGVDLNGNTGTNLFTDVSAFAPQTTAQPTNKGTGSATGAYTDPTLLTGQTYLARYDGSNWQVSTVPGNGAAPLTVAPGGTLNLPGLDVTFAGAPQSGDVLNILPTVGAAGKIGVVQQSPSGIAAAAAGQPAYSRDNTQIQKLFDLSSATIVGQTASGAGNGSSLSESVSSAVSQAGAFAGQVQLAAKAASATLTNLTAQQQSVSGVNLDEEAANLLKYQQQYQALSQSISSANTVFQSLLSAFR
;
A
#
# COMPACT_ATOMS: atom_id res chain seq x y z
N MET A 1 -5.43 -41.64 -57.30
CA MET A 1 -6.37 -40.51 -57.52
C MET A 1 -7.26 -40.20 -56.32
N PRO A 2 -7.76 -41.18 -55.54
CA PRO A 2 -8.43 -40.90 -54.25
C PRO A 2 -7.57 -40.04 -53.31
N ASP A 3 -6.25 -40.22 -53.38
CA ASP A 3 -5.27 -39.55 -52.51
C ASP A 3 -5.16 -38.04 -52.76
N LEU A 4 -5.23 -37.59 -54.02
CA LEU A 4 -5.22 -36.17 -54.36
C LEU A 4 -6.47 -35.46 -53.84
N MET A 5 -7.64 -36.10 -53.97
CA MET A 5 -8.88 -35.55 -53.42
C MET A 5 -8.83 -35.51 -51.89
N SER A 6 -8.37 -36.58 -51.23
CA SER A 6 -8.28 -36.62 -49.76
C SER A 6 -7.30 -35.58 -49.20
N ASN A 7 -6.16 -35.39 -49.85
CA ASN A 7 -5.15 -34.40 -49.46
C ASN A 7 -5.65 -32.97 -49.70
N SER A 8 -6.35 -32.73 -50.80
CA SER A 8 -6.93 -31.41 -51.08
C SER A 8 -8.09 -31.06 -50.14
N VAL A 9 -8.93 -32.03 -49.76
CA VAL A 9 -10.02 -31.82 -48.77
C VAL A 9 -9.47 -31.53 -47.39
N THR A 10 -8.52 -32.33 -46.90
CA THR A 10 -7.90 -32.14 -45.58
C THR A 10 -7.12 -30.83 -45.51
N GLY A 11 -6.41 -30.47 -46.57
CA GLY A 11 -5.78 -29.15 -46.74
C GLY A 11 -6.79 -28.00 -46.74
N LEU A 12 -7.93 -28.15 -47.40
CA LEU A 12 -8.95 -27.10 -47.50
C LEU A 12 -9.57 -26.81 -46.11
N LEU A 13 -9.88 -27.85 -45.34
CA LEU A 13 -10.36 -27.71 -43.96
C LEU A 13 -9.31 -27.05 -43.06
N ALA A 14 -8.03 -27.42 -43.21
CA ALA A 14 -6.94 -26.78 -42.47
C ALA A 14 -6.80 -25.28 -42.80
N MET A 15 -6.91 -24.91 -44.08
CA MET A 15 -6.89 -23.51 -44.50
C MET A 15 -8.13 -22.73 -44.05
N GLN A 16 -9.31 -23.36 -44.02
CA GLN A 16 -10.52 -22.75 -43.48
C GLN A 16 -10.34 -22.39 -42.01
N GLN A 17 -9.75 -23.28 -41.21
CA GLN A 17 -9.45 -23.00 -39.80
C GLN A 17 -8.39 -21.91 -39.65
N ALA A 18 -7.35 -21.91 -40.49
CA ALA A 18 -6.33 -20.86 -40.50
C ALA A 18 -6.93 -19.48 -40.82
N LEU A 19 -7.84 -19.41 -41.80
CA LEU A 19 -8.58 -18.19 -42.13
C LEU A 19 -9.46 -17.71 -40.97
N ALA A 20 -10.18 -18.62 -40.33
CA ALA A 20 -11.02 -18.29 -39.17
C ALA A 20 -10.17 -17.74 -38.00
N THR A 21 -9.03 -18.38 -37.73
CA THR A 21 -8.11 -17.97 -36.64
C THR A 21 -7.48 -16.60 -36.92
N THR A 22 -6.99 -16.36 -38.15
CA THR A 22 -6.48 -15.04 -38.54
C THR A 22 -7.58 -13.97 -38.52
N GLY A 23 -8.81 -14.31 -38.93
CA GLY A 23 -9.95 -13.41 -38.80
C GLY A 23 -10.26 -13.05 -37.34
N ASN A 24 -10.20 -14.02 -36.44
CA ASN A 24 -10.34 -13.80 -34.99
C ASN A 24 -9.22 -12.92 -34.43
N ASN A 25 -7.96 -13.16 -34.83
CA ASN A 25 -6.82 -12.33 -34.44
C ASN A 25 -7.04 -10.86 -34.85
N ILE A 26 -7.41 -10.62 -36.11
CA ILE A 26 -7.66 -9.27 -36.64
C ILE A 26 -8.82 -8.60 -35.88
N ALA A 27 -9.92 -9.33 -35.66
CA ALA A 27 -11.09 -8.80 -34.95
C ALA A 27 -10.76 -8.41 -33.49
N ASN A 28 -9.86 -9.15 -32.84
CA ASN A 28 -9.47 -8.95 -31.44
C ASN A 28 -8.14 -8.21 -31.26
N ALA A 29 -7.55 -7.66 -32.33
CA ALA A 29 -6.25 -7.01 -32.26
C ALA A 29 -6.19 -5.84 -31.27
N ASN A 30 -7.33 -5.18 -31.03
CA ASN A 30 -7.47 -4.07 -30.08
C ASN A 30 -8.13 -4.49 -28.75
N THR A 31 -8.42 -5.77 -28.55
CA THR A 31 -8.99 -6.28 -27.30
C THR A 31 -7.88 -6.42 -26.25
N PRO A 32 -7.95 -5.70 -25.11
CA PRO A 32 -6.93 -5.81 -24.06
C PRO A 32 -6.82 -7.23 -23.53
N GLY A 33 -5.60 -7.73 -23.36
CA GLY A 33 -5.34 -9.07 -22.83
C GLY A 33 -5.45 -10.21 -23.85
N TYR A 34 -5.86 -9.94 -25.10
CA TYR A 34 -5.92 -10.95 -26.15
C TYR A 34 -4.52 -11.41 -26.57
N SER A 35 -4.31 -12.73 -26.61
CA SER A 35 -3.10 -13.35 -27.13
C SER A 35 -3.32 -13.80 -28.57
N ARG A 36 -2.41 -13.46 -29.48
CA ARG A 36 -2.47 -13.95 -30.88
C ARG A 36 -2.56 -15.47 -30.90
N GLU A 37 -3.50 -16.01 -31.66
CA GLU A 37 -3.66 -17.45 -31.85
C GLU A 37 -2.91 -17.95 -33.09
N ARG A 38 -2.37 -19.18 -32.99
CA ARG A 38 -1.74 -19.88 -34.10
C ARG A 38 -2.34 -21.27 -34.28
N VAL A 39 -2.63 -21.61 -35.54
CA VAL A 39 -3.02 -22.96 -35.94
C VAL A 39 -1.77 -23.83 -36.07
N ASN A 40 -1.69 -24.90 -35.28
CA ASN A 40 -0.64 -25.92 -35.42
C ASN A 40 -1.15 -27.03 -36.34
N LEU A 41 -0.47 -27.20 -37.47
CA LEU A 41 -0.79 -28.23 -38.46
C LEU A 41 0.09 -29.47 -38.23
N ALA A 42 -0.50 -30.66 -38.35
CA ALA A 42 0.22 -31.92 -38.32
C ALA A 42 -0.05 -32.74 -39.58
N SER A 43 0.96 -33.42 -40.11
CA SER A 43 0.75 -34.40 -41.16
C SER A 43 -0.14 -35.53 -40.63
N MET A 44 -1.16 -35.92 -41.41
CA MET A 44 -1.89 -37.14 -41.11
C MET A 44 -0.96 -38.36 -41.25
N GLN A 45 -1.22 -39.41 -40.46
CA GLN A 45 -0.40 -40.63 -40.49
C GLN A 45 -0.40 -41.24 -41.89
N ALA A 46 0.79 -41.43 -42.46
CA ALA A 46 0.94 -41.97 -43.80
C ALA A 46 0.43 -43.42 -43.85
N GLN A 47 -0.39 -43.74 -44.86
CA GLN A 47 -0.88 -45.09 -45.06
C GLN A 47 0.16 -45.92 -45.82
N TYR A 48 0.47 -47.10 -45.29
CA TYR A 48 1.37 -48.05 -45.95
C TYR A 48 0.57 -48.89 -46.94
N GLN A 49 0.85 -48.73 -48.23
CA GLN A 49 0.16 -49.47 -49.29
C GLN A 49 1.15 -49.85 -50.40
N ASN A 50 1.12 -51.10 -50.87
CA ASN A 50 1.98 -51.63 -51.94
C ASN A 50 3.49 -51.32 -51.79
N GLY A 51 4.05 -51.49 -50.59
CA GLY A 51 5.50 -51.35 -50.37
C GLY A 51 6.00 -49.91 -50.21
N SER A 52 5.12 -48.91 -50.21
CA SER A 52 5.48 -47.49 -50.04
C SER A 52 4.56 -46.79 -49.02
N TYR A 53 5.08 -45.76 -48.36
CA TYR A 53 4.30 -44.89 -47.48
C TYR A 53 3.71 -43.74 -48.31
N ILE A 54 2.39 -43.61 -48.31
CA ILE A 54 1.66 -42.55 -49.01
C ILE A 54 1.15 -41.55 -47.97
N GLY A 55 1.49 -40.27 -48.13
CA GLY A 55 1.04 -39.21 -47.24
C GLY A 55 -0.47 -38.95 -47.39
N SER A 56 -1.17 -38.88 -46.26
CA SER A 56 -2.63 -38.73 -46.17
C SER A 56 -3.10 -37.29 -45.89
N GLY A 57 -2.27 -36.30 -46.22
CA GLY A 57 -2.62 -34.88 -46.11
C GLY A 57 -2.25 -34.26 -44.76
N VAL A 58 -2.97 -33.21 -44.38
CA VAL A 58 -2.70 -32.38 -43.19
C VAL A 58 -3.96 -32.21 -42.36
N GLN A 59 -3.82 -32.20 -41.03
CA GLN A 59 -4.92 -31.91 -40.11
C GLN A 59 -4.53 -30.77 -39.17
N VAL A 60 -5.55 -30.11 -38.62
CA VAL A 60 -5.35 -29.17 -37.51
C VAL A 60 -5.13 -29.97 -36.24
N ALA A 61 -3.92 -29.89 -35.68
CA ALA A 61 -3.59 -30.55 -34.42
C ALA A 61 -4.19 -29.79 -33.23
N SER A 62 -4.10 -28.46 -33.26
CA SER A 62 -4.60 -27.58 -32.20
C SER A 62 -4.60 -26.11 -32.66
N VAL A 63 -5.39 -25.26 -32.01
CA VAL A 63 -5.21 -23.80 -32.03
C VAL A 63 -4.68 -23.37 -30.67
N THR A 64 -3.52 -22.74 -30.64
CA THR A 64 -2.85 -22.34 -29.40
C THR A 64 -2.54 -20.86 -29.41
N ARG A 65 -2.71 -20.19 -28.28
CA ARG A 65 -2.19 -18.84 -28.08
C ARG A 65 -0.67 -18.77 -28.14
N VAL A 66 -0.13 -17.70 -28.71
CA VAL A 66 1.29 -17.37 -28.67
C VAL A 66 1.57 -16.67 -27.35
N TYR A 67 2.21 -17.36 -26.42
CA TYR A 67 2.34 -16.94 -25.04
C TYR A 67 3.73 -17.28 -24.50
N ASP A 68 4.35 -16.32 -23.82
CA ASP A 68 5.61 -16.51 -23.10
C ASP A 68 5.40 -16.29 -21.60
N GLN A 69 5.50 -17.38 -20.84
CA GLN A 69 5.27 -17.37 -19.40
C GLN A 69 6.30 -16.50 -18.64
N PHE A 70 7.54 -16.47 -19.10
CA PHE A 70 8.60 -15.74 -18.44
C PHE A 70 8.39 -14.22 -18.59
N ILE A 71 8.05 -13.76 -19.79
CA ILE A 71 7.71 -12.36 -20.04
C ILE A 71 6.47 -11.96 -19.23
N THR A 72 5.42 -12.80 -19.18
CA THR A 72 4.24 -12.51 -18.36
C THR A 72 4.57 -12.44 -16.87
N SER A 73 5.41 -13.34 -16.35
CA SER A 73 5.84 -13.30 -14.96
C SER A 73 6.62 -12.01 -14.64
N GLN A 74 7.49 -11.56 -15.54
CA GLN A 74 8.22 -10.31 -15.38
C GLN A 74 7.28 -9.10 -15.46
N LEU A 75 6.33 -9.12 -16.39
CA LEU A 75 5.34 -8.06 -16.55
C LEU A 75 4.49 -7.89 -15.29
N ASN A 76 4.02 -8.99 -14.69
CA ASN A 76 3.25 -8.98 -13.45
C ASN A 76 4.06 -8.42 -12.28
N ALA A 77 5.33 -8.81 -12.15
CA ALA A 77 6.23 -8.26 -11.13
C ALA A 77 6.50 -6.75 -11.34
N ALA A 78 6.72 -6.32 -12.58
CA ALA A 78 6.91 -4.90 -12.91
C ALA A 78 5.63 -4.08 -12.68
N THR A 79 4.47 -4.66 -12.99
CA THR A 79 3.14 -4.05 -12.74
C THR A 79 2.94 -3.83 -11.24
N THR A 80 3.23 -4.86 -10.45
CA THR A 80 3.14 -4.84 -8.98
C THR A 80 3.99 -3.70 -8.39
N THR A 81 5.25 -3.59 -8.80
CA THR A 81 6.17 -2.54 -8.34
C THR A 81 5.75 -1.16 -8.83
N ASN A 82 5.37 -1.03 -10.09
CA ASN A 82 4.92 0.25 -10.66
C ASN A 82 3.65 0.75 -9.95
N SER A 83 2.64 -0.09 -9.75
CA SER A 83 1.40 0.30 -9.07
C SER A 83 1.62 0.73 -7.62
N SER A 84 2.55 0.11 -6.90
CA SER A 84 2.95 0.56 -5.56
C SER A 84 3.56 1.96 -5.60
N LEU A 85 4.56 2.17 -6.45
CA LEU A 85 5.31 3.43 -6.52
C LEU A 85 4.49 4.59 -7.12
N THR A 86 3.60 4.32 -8.08
CA THR A 86 2.67 5.33 -8.60
C THR A 86 1.74 5.83 -7.48
N PHE A 87 1.15 4.91 -6.71
CA PHE A 87 0.33 5.30 -5.56
C PHE A 87 1.13 6.14 -4.55
N GLN A 88 2.33 5.69 -4.18
CA GLN A 88 3.19 6.42 -3.25
C GLN A 88 3.56 7.81 -3.79
N ASN A 89 3.84 7.95 -5.10
CA ASN A 89 4.17 9.23 -5.73
C ASN A 89 2.99 10.21 -5.69
N ASP A 90 1.80 9.73 -6.02
CA ASP A 90 0.58 10.55 -6.01
C ASP A 90 0.24 10.98 -4.57
N PHE A 91 0.38 10.05 -3.62
CA PHE A 91 0.12 10.32 -2.21
C PHE A 91 1.15 11.28 -1.59
N THR A 92 2.44 11.07 -1.86
CA THR A 92 3.50 11.97 -1.39
C THR A 92 3.36 13.37 -1.98
N THR A 93 2.89 13.51 -3.22
CA THR A 93 2.58 14.82 -3.81
C THR A 93 1.46 15.53 -3.03
N GLN A 94 0.41 14.81 -2.63
CA GLN A 94 -0.67 15.39 -1.81
C GLN A 94 -0.18 15.78 -0.42
N VAL A 95 0.60 14.92 0.23
CA VAL A 95 1.16 15.19 1.57
C VAL A 95 2.17 16.34 1.53
N THR A 96 3.03 16.43 0.52
CA THR A 96 4.03 17.51 0.42
C THR A 96 3.37 18.87 0.17
N GLN A 97 2.30 18.93 -0.63
CA GLN A 97 1.48 20.14 -0.77
C GLN A 97 0.87 20.56 0.57
N LEU A 98 0.25 19.61 1.29
CA LEU A 98 -0.29 19.85 2.62
C LEU A 98 0.78 20.36 3.60
N LEU A 99 1.97 19.73 3.60
CA LEU A 99 3.07 20.07 4.50
C LEU A 99 3.75 21.39 4.14
N GLY A 100 3.83 21.78 2.87
CA GLY A 100 4.44 23.05 2.44
C GLY A 100 3.69 24.27 3.00
N ASP A 101 2.36 24.24 2.90
CA ASP A 101 1.49 25.28 3.48
C ASP A 101 1.48 25.24 5.01
N THR A 102 1.76 24.06 5.59
CA THR A 102 1.66 23.80 7.03
C THR A 102 2.94 24.11 7.80
N SER A 103 4.11 23.75 7.27
CA SER A 103 5.42 23.98 7.91
C SER A 103 5.67 25.46 8.12
N SER A 104 5.30 26.26 7.13
CA SER A 104 5.32 27.72 7.22
C SER A 104 4.32 28.21 8.27
N GLY A 105 3.10 27.66 8.29
CA GLY A 105 2.05 27.99 9.27
C GLY A 105 2.41 27.69 10.74
N ILE A 106 2.83 26.46 11.09
CA ILE A 106 3.21 26.12 12.47
C ILE A 106 4.42 26.95 12.91
N SER A 107 5.43 27.09 12.05
CA SER A 107 6.65 27.82 12.42
C SER A 107 6.34 29.29 12.68
N GLN A 108 5.53 29.93 11.83
CA GLN A 108 5.06 31.31 12.04
C GLN A 108 4.25 31.44 13.32
N GLN A 109 3.34 30.50 13.57
CA GLN A 109 2.48 30.56 14.75
C GLN A 109 3.24 30.30 16.05
N THR A 110 4.23 29.40 16.02
CA THR A 110 5.15 29.15 17.13
C THR A 110 5.99 30.40 17.42
N GLN A 111 6.50 31.06 16.38
CA GLN A 111 7.23 32.32 16.52
C GLN A 111 6.33 33.43 17.08
N ALA A 112 5.08 33.54 16.62
CA ALA A 112 4.11 34.52 17.11
C ALA A 112 3.77 34.29 18.59
N PHE A 113 3.64 33.04 19.02
CA PHE A 113 3.43 32.66 20.42
C PHE A 113 4.60 33.11 21.31
N PHE A 114 5.84 32.76 20.96
CA PHE A 114 7.02 33.17 21.75
C PHE A 114 7.30 34.68 21.65
N ASN A 115 7.05 35.34 20.51
CA ASN A 115 7.18 36.80 20.45
C ASN A 115 6.18 37.52 21.37
N ALA A 116 4.98 36.97 21.55
CA ALA A 116 4.00 37.53 22.46
C ALA A 116 4.43 37.45 23.94
N THR A 117 5.31 36.50 24.32
CA THR A 117 5.87 36.46 25.67
C THR A 117 6.84 37.61 25.92
N GLN A 118 7.59 38.06 24.91
CA GLN A 118 8.46 39.24 25.03
C GLN A 118 7.66 40.52 25.30
N ALA A 119 6.47 40.66 24.70
CA ALA A 119 5.59 41.81 24.94
C ALA A 119 5.13 41.87 26.41
N ILE A 120 4.78 40.71 27.00
CA ILE A 120 4.48 40.60 28.42
C ILE A 120 5.74 40.87 29.26
N ALA A 121 6.90 40.37 28.84
CA ALA A 121 8.13 40.57 29.59
C ALA A 121 8.56 42.05 29.67
N ALA A 122 8.25 42.84 28.65
CA ALA A 122 8.49 44.29 28.64
C ALA A 122 7.56 45.04 29.61
N ASN A 123 6.31 44.59 29.77
CA ASN A 123 5.37 45.12 30.75
C ASN A 123 4.45 44.02 31.33
N PRO A 124 4.84 43.36 32.44
CA PRO A 124 4.09 42.23 32.99
C PRO A 124 2.68 42.59 33.49
N THR A 125 2.40 43.86 33.70
CA THR A 125 1.09 44.36 34.15
C THR A 125 0.13 44.73 33.01
N ASP A 126 0.57 44.69 31.74
CA ASP A 126 -0.26 45.04 30.60
C ASP A 126 -1.27 43.94 30.24
N ALA A 127 -2.56 44.24 30.43
CA ALA A 127 -3.65 43.33 30.10
C ALA A 127 -3.78 43.07 28.58
N THR A 128 -3.39 44.04 27.73
CA THR A 128 -3.45 43.90 26.27
C THR A 128 -2.42 42.89 25.79
N ALA A 129 -1.17 43.00 26.25
CA ALA A 129 -0.11 42.04 25.94
C ALA A 129 -0.48 40.61 26.34
N ARG A 130 -1.10 40.45 27.52
CA ARG A 130 -1.60 39.14 28.01
C ARG A 130 -2.73 38.58 27.16
N SER A 131 -3.65 39.44 26.70
CA SER A 131 -4.73 39.04 25.79
C SER A 131 -4.17 38.62 24.42
N THR A 132 -3.20 39.34 23.88
CA THR A 132 -2.50 38.97 22.64
C THR A 132 -1.79 37.62 22.78
N PHE A 133 -1.10 37.37 23.91
CA PHE A 133 -0.47 36.09 24.17
C PHE A 133 -1.46 34.93 24.20
N LEU A 134 -2.61 35.09 24.87
CA LEU A 134 -3.69 34.08 24.84
C LEU A 134 -4.22 33.83 23.44
N GLY A 135 -4.42 34.88 22.63
CA GLY A 135 -4.80 34.75 21.23
C GLY A 135 -3.78 33.97 20.40
N SER A 136 -2.48 34.24 20.60
CA SER A 136 -1.40 33.49 19.95
C SER A 136 -1.32 32.04 20.43
N ALA A 137 -1.62 31.76 21.69
CA ALA A 137 -1.70 30.39 22.22
C ALA A 137 -2.85 29.61 21.55
N GLN A 138 -4.03 30.22 21.41
CA GLN A 138 -5.18 29.60 20.75
C GLN A 138 -4.91 29.30 19.28
N ALA A 139 -4.38 30.28 18.54
CA ALA A 139 -4.05 30.08 17.14
C ALA A 139 -2.96 29.01 16.94
N LEU A 140 -2.04 28.83 17.91
CA LEU A 140 -1.06 27.74 17.89
C LEU A 140 -1.72 26.37 18.06
N THR A 141 -2.60 26.22 19.06
CA THR A 141 -3.34 24.96 19.26
C THR A 141 -4.25 24.63 18.08
N ASP A 142 -4.91 25.64 17.49
CA ASP A 142 -5.77 25.45 16.31
C ASP A 142 -4.97 24.98 15.10
N SER A 143 -3.73 25.46 14.94
CA SER A 143 -2.82 24.98 13.89
C SER A 143 -2.49 23.50 14.07
N PHE A 144 -2.06 23.08 15.27
CA PHE A 144 -1.81 21.67 15.58
C PHE A 144 -3.03 20.79 15.32
N ASN A 145 -4.21 21.22 15.79
CA ASN A 145 -5.46 20.48 15.66
C ASN A 145 -5.88 20.31 14.20
N ARG A 146 -5.76 21.36 13.39
CA ARG A 146 -6.10 21.33 11.96
C ARG A 146 -5.24 20.31 11.21
N ILE A 147 -3.94 20.27 11.49
CA ILE A 147 -2.99 19.43 10.77
C ILE A 147 -3.15 17.97 11.16
N ASP A 148 -3.31 17.67 12.46
CA ASP A 148 -3.58 16.29 12.89
C ASP A 148 -4.91 15.79 12.30
N SER A 149 -5.95 16.64 12.25
CA SER A 149 -7.22 16.31 11.60
C SER A 149 -7.07 16.02 10.10
N GLN A 150 -6.26 16.81 9.38
CA GLN A 150 -5.97 16.59 7.96
C GLN A 150 -5.19 15.28 7.73
N LEU A 151 -4.16 15.02 8.54
CA LEU A 151 -3.40 13.76 8.48
C LEU A 151 -4.27 12.56 8.83
N GLN A 152 -5.15 12.69 9.82
CA GLN A 152 -6.12 11.65 10.17
C GLN A 152 -7.13 11.40 9.05
N SER A 153 -7.58 12.45 8.35
CA SER A 153 -8.45 12.30 7.18
C SER A 153 -7.76 11.53 6.05
N LEU A 154 -6.49 11.83 5.76
CA LEU A 154 -5.71 11.11 4.76
C LEU A 154 -5.53 9.64 5.16
N ASP A 155 -5.23 9.36 6.42
CA ASP A 155 -5.10 8.01 6.96
C ASP A 155 -6.40 7.20 6.84
N ASN A 156 -7.54 7.83 7.17
CA ASN A 156 -8.86 7.21 7.02
C ASN A 156 -9.23 6.94 5.55
N GLN A 157 -8.87 7.85 4.64
CA GLN A 157 -9.08 7.67 3.19
C GLN A 157 -8.26 6.49 2.66
N ILE A 158 -6.99 6.37 3.05
CA ILE A 158 -6.17 5.19 2.76
C ILE A 158 -6.87 3.92 3.28
N GLY A 159 -7.34 3.96 4.53
CA GLY A 159 -8.09 2.87 5.16
C GLY A 159 -9.28 2.38 4.32
N GLN A 160 -10.12 3.31 3.87
CA GLN A 160 -11.28 3.01 3.05
C GLN A 160 -10.89 2.45 1.68
N GLN A 161 -9.93 3.10 1.00
CA GLN A 161 -9.46 2.66 -0.31
C GLN A 161 -8.80 1.26 -0.25
N ALA A 162 -8.02 0.99 0.80
CA ALA A 162 -7.40 -0.31 1.03
C ALA A 162 -8.45 -1.41 1.27
N SER A 163 -9.51 -1.12 2.03
CA SER A 163 -10.65 -2.02 2.21
C SER A 163 -11.35 -2.33 0.88
N ASP A 164 -11.55 -1.32 0.04
CA ASP A 164 -12.17 -1.48 -1.28
C ASP A 164 -11.32 -2.32 -2.23
N ILE A 165 -10.02 -2.08 -2.24
CA ILE A 165 -9.04 -2.90 -2.97
C ILE A 165 -9.10 -4.35 -2.46
N GLY A 166 -9.19 -4.57 -1.14
CA GLY A 166 -9.35 -5.92 -0.59
C GLY A 166 -10.60 -6.65 -1.11
N ARG A 167 -11.72 -5.94 -1.26
CA ARG A 167 -12.95 -6.48 -1.86
C ARG A 167 -12.79 -6.78 -3.36
N GLN A 168 -12.08 -5.94 -4.10
CA GLN A 168 -11.75 -6.17 -5.51
C GLN A 168 -10.85 -7.39 -5.69
N ILE A 169 -9.79 -7.52 -4.89
CA ILE A 169 -8.88 -8.69 -4.89
C ILE A 169 -9.69 -9.97 -4.67
N ASN A 170 -10.59 -10.00 -3.69
CA ASN A 170 -11.44 -11.16 -3.44
C ASN A 170 -12.36 -11.51 -4.62
N THR A 171 -12.84 -10.50 -5.35
CA THR A 171 -13.70 -10.69 -6.53
C THR A 171 -12.90 -11.32 -7.66
N TYR A 172 -11.74 -10.76 -7.99
CA TYR A 172 -10.85 -11.31 -9.01
C TYR A 172 -10.32 -12.70 -8.64
N ALA A 173 -9.94 -12.93 -7.38
CA ALA A 173 -9.49 -14.25 -6.92
C ALA A 173 -10.57 -15.33 -7.09
N LYS A 174 -11.84 -15.01 -6.80
CA LYS A 174 -12.97 -15.93 -7.04
C LYS A 174 -13.20 -16.21 -8.52
N GLN A 175 -13.05 -15.20 -9.38
CA GLN A 175 -13.17 -15.38 -10.83
C GLN A 175 -12.03 -16.25 -11.39
N VAL A 176 -10.78 -16.02 -10.95
CA VAL A 176 -9.63 -16.87 -11.30
C VAL A 176 -9.86 -18.31 -10.84
N ALA A 177 -10.36 -18.52 -9.62
CA ALA A 177 -10.69 -19.84 -9.11
C ALA A 177 -11.79 -20.55 -9.95
N SER A 178 -12.81 -19.82 -10.39
CA SER A 178 -13.84 -20.34 -11.30
C SER A 178 -13.26 -20.74 -12.66
N LEU A 179 -12.45 -19.85 -13.25
CA LEU A 179 -11.80 -20.10 -14.54
C LEU A 179 -10.84 -21.28 -14.47
N ASN A 180 -10.08 -21.45 -13.37
CA ASN A 180 -9.25 -22.64 -13.15
C ASN A 180 -10.10 -23.92 -13.24
N GLY A 181 -11.26 -23.96 -12.57
CA GLY A 181 -12.18 -25.09 -12.65
C GLY A 181 -12.71 -25.36 -14.07
N GLU A 182 -13.08 -24.31 -14.80
CA GLU A 182 -13.58 -24.42 -16.19
C GLU A 182 -12.48 -24.87 -17.16
N ILE A 183 -11.29 -24.29 -17.07
CA ILE A 183 -10.12 -24.64 -17.88
C ILE A 183 -9.71 -26.09 -17.62
N SER A 184 -9.61 -26.49 -16.36
CA SER A 184 -9.25 -27.86 -15.98
C SER A 184 -10.26 -28.88 -16.53
N LYS A 185 -11.56 -28.57 -16.45
CA LYS A 185 -12.63 -29.41 -17.03
C LYS A 185 -12.55 -29.48 -18.57
N ALA A 186 -12.29 -28.36 -19.24
CA ALA A 186 -12.15 -28.30 -20.69
C ALA A 186 -10.95 -29.14 -21.17
N GLN A 187 -9.80 -29.00 -20.50
CA GLN A 187 -8.59 -29.78 -20.80
C GLN A 187 -8.77 -31.28 -20.52
N ALA A 188 -9.48 -31.64 -19.45
CA ALA A 188 -9.80 -33.04 -19.16
C ALA A 188 -10.73 -33.65 -20.23
N THR A 189 -11.62 -32.85 -20.83
CA THR A 189 -12.54 -33.30 -21.88
C THR A 189 -11.84 -33.45 -23.22
N ASN A 190 -10.98 -32.50 -23.60
CA ASN A 190 -10.21 -32.53 -24.84
C ASN A 190 -8.80 -31.95 -24.62
N PRO A 191 -7.78 -32.79 -24.35
CA PRO A 191 -6.41 -32.34 -24.10
C PRO A 191 -5.79 -31.55 -25.27
N ASN A 192 -6.30 -31.75 -26.49
CA ASN A 192 -5.79 -31.11 -27.72
C ASN A 192 -6.53 -29.81 -28.08
N ALA A 193 -7.57 -29.42 -27.34
CA ALA A 193 -8.36 -28.21 -27.58
C ALA A 193 -8.35 -27.30 -26.35
N LEU A 194 -7.36 -26.42 -26.28
CA LEU A 194 -7.22 -25.45 -25.19
C LEU A 194 -8.29 -24.36 -25.30
N PRO A 195 -8.96 -23.99 -24.19
CA PRO A 195 -9.90 -22.87 -24.19
C PRO A 195 -9.14 -21.53 -24.10
N ASN A 196 -8.63 -21.04 -25.24
CA ASN A 196 -7.75 -19.86 -25.29
C ASN A 196 -8.39 -18.61 -24.67
N ASP A 197 -9.67 -18.33 -24.95
CA ASP A 197 -10.38 -17.19 -24.36
C ASP A 197 -10.42 -17.24 -22.82
N LEU A 198 -10.63 -18.42 -22.23
CA LEU A 198 -10.64 -18.59 -20.78
C LEU A 198 -9.24 -18.40 -20.19
N LEU A 199 -8.21 -18.85 -20.90
CA LEU A 199 -6.80 -18.66 -20.50
C LEU A 199 -6.43 -17.17 -20.49
N ASP A 200 -6.84 -16.42 -21.52
CA ASP A 200 -6.57 -14.99 -21.63
C ASP A 200 -7.36 -14.18 -20.58
N GLN A 201 -8.64 -14.50 -20.36
CA GLN A 201 -9.44 -13.90 -19.28
C GLN A 201 -8.80 -14.12 -17.91
N ARG A 202 -8.31 -15.34 -17.64
CA ARG A 202 -7.64 -15.66 -16.38
C ARG A 202 -6.36 -14.84 -16.23
N ASP A 203 -5.54 -14.75 -17.25
CA ASP A 203 -4.26 -14.05 -17.19
C ASP A 203 -4.45 -12.53 -17.05
N GLN A 204 -5.51 -11.97 -17.66
CA GLN A 204 -5.92 -10.58 -17.45
C GLN A 204 -6.32 -10.33 -15.98
N LEU A 205 -7.13 -11.21 -15.39
CA LEU A 205 -7.50 -11.10 -13.97
C LEU A 205 -6.28 -11.24 -13.05
N ILE A 206 -5.33 -12.12 -13.36
CA ILE A 206 -4.07 -12.23 -12.62
C ILE A 206 -3.29 -10.93 -12.71
N THR A 207 -3.18 -10.32 -13.89
CA THR A 207 -2.52 -9.02 -14.08
C THR A 207 -3.21 -7.92 -13.26
N GLN A 208 -4.55 -7.92 -13.21
CA GLN A 208 -5.33 -7.00 -12.38
C GLN A 208 -5.06 -7.23 -10.89
N ILE A 209 -4.97 -8.48 -10.41
CA ILE A 209 -4.59 -8.80 -9.03
C ILE A 209 -3.17 -8.31 -8.74
N SER A 210 -2.21 -8.56 -9.63
CA SER A 210 -0.81 -8.10 -9.50
C SER A 210 -0.69 -6.57 -9.39
N SER A 211 -1.58 -5.81 -10.04
CA SER A 211 -1.62 -4.34 -9.86
C SER A 211 -2.01 -3.93 -8.43
N LEU A 212 -2.78 -4.76 -7.72
CA LEU A 212 -3.34 -4.45 -6.40
C LEU A 212 -2.50 -5.03 -5.25
N ILE A 213 -1.94 -6.23 -5.42
CA ILE A 213 -1.15 -6.95 -4.41
C ILE A 213 -0.11 -7.86 -5.08
N ASP A 214 1.06 -8.01 -4.45
CA ASP A 214 2.11 -8.92 -4.93
C ASP A 214 1.69 -10.38 -4.83
N VAL A 215 1.56 -11.05 -5.98
CA VAL A 215 1.24 -12.48 -6.10
C VAL A 215 2.15 -13.15 -7.11
N LYS A 216 2.55 -14.39 -6.80
CA LYS A 216 3.25 -15.28 -7.71
C LYS A 216 2.28 -16.29 -8.28
N ALA A 217 2.27 -16.39 -9.62
CA ALA A 217 1.47 -17.35 -10.36
C ALA A 217 2.27 -18.64 -10.59
N ASN A 218 1.79 -19.74 -10.00
CA ASN A 218 2.39 -21.06 -10.12
C ASN A 218 1.43 -22.00 -10.86
N PRO A 219 1.67 -22.30 -12.15
CA PRO A 219 0.85 -23.27 -12.86
C PRO A 219 1.06 -24.69 -12.32
N ASP A 220 0.02 -25.51 -12.36
CA ASP A 220 0.08 -26.93 -12.07
C ASP A 220 0.04 -27.80 -13.35
N ASN A 221 0.12 -29.12 -13.17
CA ASN A 221 0.05 -30.08 -14.28
C ASN A 221 -1.38 -30.34 -14.79
N GLN A 222 -2.39 -29.69 -14.22
CA GLN A 222 -3.82 -29.89 -14.48
C GLN A 222 -4.49 -28.66 -15.11
N GLY A 223 -3.68 -27.67 -15.52
CA GLY A 223 -4.13 -26.44 -16.17
C GLY A 223 -4.54 -25.33 -15.22
N ASN A 224 -4.50 -25.55 -13.90
CA ASN A 224 -4.79 -24.50 -12.92
C ASN A 224 -3.57 -23.60 -12.70
N ILE A 225 -3.83 -22.37 -12.27
CA ILE A 225 -2.81 -21.48 -11.74
C ILE A 225 -3.09 -21.18 -10.27
N ASN A 226 -2.14 -21.52 -9.42
CA ASN A 226 -2.16 -21.21 -8.00
C ASN A 226 -1.51 -19.84 -7.77
N LEU A 227 -2.20 -18.97 -7.05
CA LEU A 227 -1.70 -17.64 -6.69
C LEU A 227 -1.24 -17.66 -5.24
N THR A 228 0.07 -17.48 -5.04
CA THR A 228 0.69 -17.44 -3.71
C THR A 228 1.24 -16.06 -3.43
N LEU A 229 0.99 -15.54 -2.24
CA LEU A 229 1.58 -14.29 -1.76
C LEU A 229 3.05 -14.49 -1.38
N ALA A 230 3.81 -13.41 -1.26
CA ALA A 230 5.19 -13.43 -0.75
C ALA A 230 5.28 -14.05 0.66
N SER A 231 4.20 -13.97 1.42
CA SER A 231 4.06 -14.54 2.76
C SER A 231 3.97 -16.07 2.79
N GLY A 232 3.73 -16.71 1.64
CA GLY A 232 3.65 -18.16 1.46
C GLY A 232 2.23 -18.72 1.42
N GLU A 233 1.25 -17.95 1.89
CA GLU A 233 -0.16 -18.35 1.87
C GLU A 233 -0.77 -18.18 0.46
N SER A 234 -1.67 -19.10 0.08
CA SER A 234 -2.34 -19.11 -1.22
C SER A 234 -3.61 -18.26 -1.22
N LEU A 235 -3.64 -17.25 -2.09
CA LEU A 235 -4.85 -16.48 -2.39
C LEU A 235 -5.82 -17.31 -3.25
N VAL A 236 -5.28 -18.04 -4.22
CA VAL A 236 -6.04 -19.02 -5.03
C VAL A 236 -5.29 -20.34 -5.03
N LEU A 237 -5.99 -21.41 -4.67
CA LEU A 237 -5.50 -22.79 -4.72
C LEU A 237 -6.49 -23.63 -5.52
N ASN A 238 -6.06 -24.11 -6.68
CA ASN A 238 -6.86 -24.81 -7.68
C ASN A 238 -8.13 -23.99 -8.01
N SER A 239 -9.30 -24.52 -7.66
CA SER A 239 -10.60 -23.88 -7.86
C SER A 239 -11.16 -23.19 -6.60
N THR A 240 -10.33 -22.92 -5.60
CA THR A 240 -10.75 -22.28 -4.34
C THR A 240 -10.00 -20.97 -4.11
N ALA A 241 -10.72 -19.92 -3.73
CA ALA A 241 -10.14 -18.64 -3.33
C ALA A 241 -10.24 -18.44 -1.82
N THR A 242 -9.15 -17.98 -1.20
CA THR A 242 -9.13 -17.60 0.22
C THR A 242 -9.48 -16.13 0.34
N ASN A 243 -10.35 -15.76 1.29
CA ASN A 243 -10.71 -14.36 1.49
C ASN A 243 -9.56 -13.57 2.16
N LEU A 244 -9.21 -12.45 1.54
CA LEU A 244 -8.42 -11.36 2.09
C LEU A 244 -9.34 -10.42 2.87
N SER A 245 -8.95 -10.00 4.07
CA SER A 245 -9.63 -8.96 4.83
C SER A 245 -8.66 -7.83 5.15
N VAL A 246 -9.07 -6.61 4.85
CA VAL A 246 -8.30 -5.39 5.11
C VAL A 246 -9.07 -4.54 6.11
N GLY A 247 -8.50 -4.36 7.29
CA GLY A 247 -9.01 -3.50 8.35
C GLY A 247 -8.22 -2.19 8.45
N ASN A 248 -8.88 -1.13 8.90
CA ASN A 248 -8.23 0.13 9.23
C ASN A 248 -8.29 0.33 10.75
N LEU A 249 -7.17 0.12 11.44
CA LEU A 249 -7.04 0.33 12.87
C LEU A 249 -6.43 1.72 13.11
N PRO A 250 -6.60 2.33 14.30
CA PRO A 250 -5.85 3.53 14.67
C PRO A 250 -4.32 3.37 14.60
N SER A 251 -3.82 2.13 14.66
CA SER A 251 -2.41 1.77 14.50
C SER A 251 -1.97 1.59 13.04
N GLY A 252 -2.89 1.74 12.09
CA GLY A 252 -2.67 1.55 10.67
C GLY A 252 -3.48 0.40 10.07
N LEU A 253 -3.20 0.12 8.80
CA LEU A 253 -3.81 -0.97 8.05
C LEU A 253 -3.44 -2.32 8.66
N ASN A 254 -4.42 -3.22 8.70
CA ASN A 254 -4.24 -4.61 9.05
C ASN A 254 -4.77 -5.49 7.91
N ILE A 255 -3.92 -6.37 7.40
CA ILE A 255 -4.26 -7.26 6.28
C ILE A 255 -4.15 -8.69 6.77
N THR A 256 -5.25 -9.41 6.65
CA THR A 256 -5.33 -10.83 6.99
C THR A 256 -5.76 -11.64 5.78
N LEU A 257 -5.20 -12.85 5.67
CA LEU A 257 -5.68 -13.85 4.72
C LEU A 257 -6.23 -15.03 5.52
N GLY A 258 -7.55 -15.25 5.43
CA GLY A 258 -8.26 -16.18 6.30
C GLY A 258 -8.17 -15.77 7.78
N ARG A 259 -7.26 -16.39 8.54
CA ARG A 259 -7.01 -16.09 9.97
C ARG A 259 -5.57 -15.64 10.25
N THR A 260 -4.75 -15.54 9.21
CA THR A 260 -3.32 -15.22 9.34
C THR A 260 -3.09 -13.76 9.03
N ASP A 261 -2.40 -13.05 9.92
CA ASP A 261 -1.91 -11.70 9.66
C ASP A 261 -0.72 -11.75 8.69
N ILE A 262 -0.87 -11.04 7.57
CA ILE A 262 0.13 -10.92 6.51
C ILE A 262 0.59 -9.47 6.32
N THR A 263 0.14 -8.53 7.16
CA THR A 263 0.35 -7.08 7.00
C THR A 263 1.82 -6.74 6.73
N SER A 264 2.75 -7.26 7.52
CA SER A 264 4.19 -6.96 7.39
C SER A 264 4.86 -7.62 6.17
N ARG A 265 4.15 -8.50 5.46
CA ARG A 265 4.65 -9.27 4.31
C ARG A 265 4.04 -8.80 2.99
N VAL A 266 3.17 -7.79 3.01
CA VAL A 266 2.62 -7.14 1.82
C VAL A 266 3.49 -5.93 1.47
N ASN A 267 4.29 -6.05 0.41
CA ASN A 267 5.28 -5.06 -0.01
C ASN A 267 5.12 -4.58 -1.47
N GLY A 268 4.16 -5.12 -2.21
CA GLY A 268 3.93 -4.77 -3.61
C GLY A 268 2.46 -4.58 -3.96
N GLY A 269 2.21 -4.02 -5.15
CA GLY A 269 0.90 -3.58 -5.60
C GLY A 269 0.45 -2.30 -4.88
N THR A 270 -0.69 -1.76 -5.28
CA THR A 270 -1.25 -0.55 -4.64
C THR A 270 -1.42 -0.72 -3.12
N LEU A 271 -1.77 -1.92 -2.64
CA LEU A 271 -1.96 -2.19 -1.22
C LEU A 271 -0.63 -2.16 -0.43
N GLY A 272 0.46 -2.66 -1.02
CA GLY A 272 1.80 -2.51 -0.45
C GLY A 272 2.26 -1.05 -0.42
N GLY A 273 1.96 -0.29 -1.48
CA GLY A 273 2.24 1.15 -1.53
C GLY A 273 1.49 1.96 -0.48
N MET A 274 0.25 1.56 -0.16
CA MET A 274 -0.53 2.16 0.94
C MET A 274 0.09 1.90 2.31
N LEU A 275 0.51 0.66 2.58
CA LEU A 275 1.19 0.29 3.82
C LEU A 275 2.51 1.07 3.98
N GLU A 276 3.29 1.17 2.91
CA GLU A 276 4.56 1.89 2.92
C GLU A 276 4.34 3.39 3.14
N ALA A 277 3.38 4.01 2.43
CA ALA A 277 3.02 5.41 2.64
C ALA A 277 2.55 5.67 4.09
N GLN A 278 1.75 4.78 4.67
CA GLN A 278 1.29 4.96 6.04
C GLN A 278 2.42 4.82 7.06
N SER A 279 3.30 3.83 6.88
CA SER A 279 4.38 3.52 7.83
C SER A 279 5.60 4.43 7.71
N GLN A 280 5.96 4.87 6.49
CA GLN A 280 7.14 5.70 6.23
C GLN A 280 6.85 7.19 6.19
N LEU A 281 5.59 7.60 5.99
CA LEU A 281 5.22 9.01 5.85
C LEU A 281 4.22 9.46 6.92
N ILE A 282 3.01 8.91 6.94
CA ILE A 282 1.94 9.42 7.81
C ILE A 282 2.23 9.19 9.29
N THR A 283 2.59 7.97 9.67
CA THR A 283 2.83 7.62 11.08
C THR A 283 3.98 8.43 11.68
N PRO A 284 5.15 8.56 11.02
CA PRO A 284 6.23 9.42 11.52
C PRO A 284 5.82 10.89 11.65
N LEU A 285 5.09 11.45 10.67
CA LEU A 285 4.61 12.84 10.73
C LEU A 285 3.69 13.06 11.92
N ARG A 286 2.70 12.18 12.11
CA ARG A 286 1.76 12.27 13.24
C ARG A 286 2.46 12.06 14.58
N ASN A 287 3.44 11.16 14.64
CA ASN A 287 4.24 10.95 15.84
C ASN A 287 5.05 12.19 16.22
N GLN A 288 5.72 12.82 15.25
CA GLN A 288 6.53 14.01 15.50
C GLN A 288 5.66 15.21 15.88
N LEU A 289 4.53 15.40 15.19
CA LEU A 289 3.58 16.47 15.51
C LEU A 289 2.98 16.30 16.91
N GLY A 290 2.55 15.08 17.25
CA GLY A 290 2.01 14.78 18.57
C GLY A 290 3.04 14.91 19.69
N ARG A 291 4.30 14.50 19.43
CA ARG A 291 5.42 14.66 20.37
C ARG A 291 5.68 16.14 20.64
N ALA A 292 5.76 16.95 19.58
CA ALA A 292 5.91 18.40 19.66
C ALA A 292 4.79 19.04 20.50
N ALA A 293 3.53 18.66 20.25
CA ALA A 293 2.39 19.17 21.01
C ALA A 293 2.42 18.78 22.50
N LEU A 294 2.75 17.53 22.83
CA LEU A 294 2.84 17.07 24.22
C LEU A 294 3.96 17.77 24.98
N VAL A 295 5.15 17.90 24.38
CA VAL A 295 6.29 18.60 25.00
C VAL A 295 5.97 20.07 25.19
N LEU A 296 5.36 20.73 24.19
CA LEU A 296 4.94 22.12 24.31
C LEU A 296 3.92 22.29 25.44
N ALA A 297 2.86 21.48 25.48
CA ALA A 297 1.82 21.56 26.49
C ALA A 297 2.39 21.42 27.91
N ASP A 298 3.20 20.37 28.11
CA ASP A 298 3.82 20.07 29.39
C ASP A 298 4.79 21.16 29.85
N GLN A 299 5.76 21.54 29.03
CA GLN A 299 6.80 22.50 29.42
C GLN A 299 6.24 23.90 29.64
N VAL A 300 5.23 24.30 28.88
CA VAL A 300 4.54 25.58 29.11
C VAL A 300 3.69 25.52 30.38
N ASN A 301 2.99 24.41 30.66
CA ASN A 301 2.23 24.26 31.91
C ASN A 301 3.13 24.23 33.15
N GLN A 302 4.26 23.53 33.09
CA GLN A 302 5.27 23.54 34.16
C GLN A 302 5.82 24.96 34.38
N ASN A 303 6.06 25.70 33.31
CA ASN A 303 6.46 27.11 33.42
C ASN A 303 5.35 27.96 34.08
N GLN A 304 4.09 27.82 33.66
CA GLN A 304 3.00 28.63 34.20
C GLN A 304 2.72 28.35 35.67
N THR A 305 2.69 27.08 36.07
CA THR A 305 2.43 26.66 37.46
C THR A 305 3.57 26.98 38.44
N ALA A 306 4.79 27.15 37.94
CA ALA A 306 5.93 27.59 38.75
C ALA A 306 5.98 29.11 39.01
N GLY A 307 5.14 29.90 38.34
CA GLY A 307 5.06 31.35 38.51
C GLY A 307 3.82 31.82 39.26
N VAL A 308 3.64 33.15 39.30
CA VAL A 308 2.42 33.80 39.79
C VAL A 308 1.76 34.66 38.72
N ASP A 309 0.43 34.66 38.77
CA ASP A 309 -0.45 35.41 37.89
C ASP A 309 -0.45 36.93 38.21
N LEU A 310 -1.23 37.72 37.47
CA LEU A 310 -1.31 39.17 37.70
C LEU A 310 -1.84 39.52 39.10
N ASN A 311 -2.62 38.63 39.71
CA ASN A 311 -3.25 38.81 41.02
C ASN A 311 -2.37 38.31 42.17
N GLY A 312 -1.16 37.79 41.89
CA GLY A 312 -0.25 37.22 42.87
C GLY A 312 -0.63 35.80 43.33
N ASN A 313 -1.56 35.14 42.64
CA ASN A 313 -1.88 33.74 42.89
C ASN A 313 -0.93 32.83 42.10
N THR A 314 -0.72 31.60 42.56
CA THR A 314 0.00 30.58 41.79
C THR A 314 -0.66 30.40 40.41
N GLY A 315 0.17 30.36 39.36
CA GLY A 315 -0.31 30.16 38.00
C GLY A 315 -1.01 28.81 37.82
N THR A 316 -1.91 28.75 36.84
CA THR A 316 -2.59 27.52 36.43
C THR A 316 -2.09 27.06 35.07
N ASN A 317 -2.46 25.85 34.65
CA ASN A 317 -2.16 25.36 33.32
C ASN A 317 -2.69 26.33 32.24
N LEU A 318 -1.88 26.57 31.21
CA LEU A 318 -2.28 27.30 30.00
C LEU A 318 -2.96 26.36 29.02
N PHE A 319 -2.37 25.18 28.81
CA PHE A 319 -2.87 24.14 27.93
C PHE A 319 -3.49 22.99 28.72
N THR A 320 -4.29 22.15 28.05
CA THR A 320 -4.79 20.90 28.62
C THR A 320 -3.65 20.09 29.24
N ASP A 321 -3.87 19.56 30.44
CA ASP A 321 -2.87 18.78 31.19
C ASP A 321 -2.50 17.50 30.44
N VAL A 322 -1.21 17.15 30.41
CA VAL A 322 -0.76 15.95 29.71
C VAL A 322 -1.27 14.66 30.34
N SER A 323 -1.60 14.67 31.63
CA SER A 323 -2.25 13.54 32.32
C SER A 323 -3.68 13.28 31.83
N ALA A 324 -4.34 14.26 31.19
CA ALA A 324 -5.63 14.06 30.56
C ALA A 324 -5.51 13.37 29.18
N PHE A 325 -4.29 13.23 28.65
CA PHE A 325 -4.03 12.48 27.44
C PHE A 325 -3.63 11.04 27.78
N ALA A 326 -4.23 10.09 27.06
CA ALA A 326 -3.76 8.71 27.02
C ALA A 326 -3.22 8.39 25.62
N PRO A 327 -2.12 7.61 25.53
CA PRO A 327 -1.61 7.14 24.26
C PRO A 327 -2.65 6.23 23.60
N GLN A 328 -2.61 6.15 22.27
CA GLN A 328 -3.51 5.27 21.53
C GLN A 328 -2.98 3.83 21.62
N THR A 329 -3.84 2.91 22.03
CA THR A 329 -3.52 1.48 22.12
C THR A 329 -4.57 0.68 21.37
N THR A 330 -4.15 -0.23 20.51
CA THR A 330 -5.07 -1.06 19.71
C THR A 330 -4.70 -2.53 19.83
N ALA A 331 -5.71 -3.39 19.96
CA ALA A 331 -5.55 -4.82 19.85
C ALA A 331 -5.65 -5.25 18.39
N GLN A 332 -4.77 -6.18 17.97
CA GLN A 332 -4.89 -6.77 16.64
C GLN A 332 -6.19 -7.58 16.55
N PRO A 333 -6.92 -7.53 15.42
CA PRO A 333 -8.15 -8.30 15.21
C PRO A 333 -7.97 -9.82 15.32
N THR A 334 -6.74 -10.30 15.15
CA THR A 334 -6.38 -11.72 15.27
C THR A 334 -6.19 -12.19 16.72
N ASN A 335 -6.21 -11.28 17.69
CA ASN A 335 -6.10 -11.61 19.10
C ASN A 335 -7.29 -12.45 19.56
N LYS A 336 -7.02 -13.38 20.47
CA LYS A 336 -8.04 -14.27 21.04
C LYS A 336 -8.32 -13.96 22.51
N GLY A 337 -7.34 -13.40 23.23
CA GLY A 337 -7.52 -12.94 24.60
C GLY A 337 -8.11 -11.53 24.69
N THR A 338 -8.35 -11.09 25.92
CA THR A 338 -8.87 -9.75 26.24
C THR A 338 -7.78 -8.84 26.80
N GLY A 339 -6.52 -9.09 26.43
CA GLY A 339 -5.39 -8.28 26.84
C GLY A 339 -5.55 -6.83 26.37
N SER A 340 -5.21 -5.88 27.23
CA SER A 340 -5.25 -4.44 26.92
C SER A 340 -4.01 -3.74 27.47
N ALA A 341 -3.68 -2.59 26.89
CA ALA A 341 -2.65 -1.69 27.40
C ALA A 341 -3.26 -0.31 27.61
N THR A 342 -2.83 0.40 28.65
CA THR A 342 -3.13 1.82 28.89
C THR A 342 -1.85 2.50 29.27
N GLY A 343 -1.61 3.72 28.80
CA GLY A 343 -0.39 4.45 29.17
C GLY A 343 -0.67 5.76 29.91
N ALA A 344 0.31 6.18 30.69
CA ALA A 344 0.34 7.46 31.37
C ALA A 344 1.69 8.14 31.11
N TYR A 345 1.67 9.39 30.67
CA TYR A 345 2.91 10.14 30.43
C TYR A 345 3.55 10.52 31.75
N THR A 346 4.84 10.21 31.88
CA THR A 346 5.65 10.57 33.05
C THR A 346 6.52 11.79 32.74
N ASP A 347 7.13 11.83 31.57
CA ASP A 347 7.91 12.96 31.08
C ASP A 347 7.86 13.02 29.54
N PRO A 348 7.03 13.89 28.94
CA PRO A 348 6.94 14.03 27.50
C PRO A 348 8.25 14.38 26.80
N THR A 349 9.21 15.00 27.50
CA THR A 349 10.50 15.38 26.91
C THR A 349 11.36 14.17 26.55
N LEU A 350 11.13 13.02 27.18
CA LEU A 350 11.85 11.76 26.92
C LEU A 350 11.21 10.90 25.82
N LEU A 351 10.05 11.29 25.30
CA LEU A 351 9.35 10.54 24.25
C LEU A 351 10.19 10.49 22.98
N THR A 352 10.32 9.31 22.40
CA THR A 352 11.17 9.03 21.23
C THR A 352 10.46 9.20 19.89
N GLY A 353 9.13 9.38 19.90
CA GLY A 353 8.31 9.42 18.67
C GLY A 353 8.20 8.06 17.94
N GLN A 354 8.63 6.98 18.58
CA GLN A 354 8.51 5.62 18.07
C GLN A 354 7.16 5.01 18.45
N THR A 355 6.68 4.07 17.63
CA THR A 355 5.58 3.19 18.01
C THR A 355 6.12 1.91 18.63
N TYR A 356 5.32 1.25 19.46
CA TYR A 356 5.70 0.00 20.11
C TYR A 356 4.69 -1.10 19.79
N LEU A 357 5.20 -2.31 19.60
CA LEU A 357 4.42 -3.52 19.43
C LEU A 357 4.71 -4.43 20.63
N ALA A 358 3.66 -4.77 21.37
CA ALA A 358 3.72 -5.70 22.48
C ALA A 358 3.12 -7.04 22.04
N ARG A 359 3.88 -8.12 22.15
CA ARG A 359 3.43 -9.48 21.83
C ARG A 359 3.45 -10.35 23.08
N TYR A 360 2.36 -11.05 23.36
CA TYR A 360 2.29 -11.97 24.49
C TYR A 360 2.86 -13.34 24.13
N ASP A 361 3.86 -13.82 24.88
CA ASP A 361 4.54 -15.10 24.63
C ASP A 361 3.90 -16.31 25.34
N GLY A 362 2.80 -16.09 26.06
CA GLY A 362 2.14 -17.09 26.90
C GLY A 362 2.46 -16.97 28.38
N SER A 363 3.48 -16.18 28.74
CA SER A 363 3.82 -15.84 30.14
C SER A 363 3.86 -14.33 30.34
N ASN A 364 4.61 -13.61 29.50
CA ASN A 364 4.85 -12.17 29.62
C ASN A 364 4.60 -11.45 28.28
N TRP A 365 4.39 -10.15 28.37
CA TRP A 365 4.43 -9.26 27.21
C TRP A 365 5.87 -8.95 26.83
N GLN A 366 6.18 -9.06 25.54
CA GLN A 366 7.45 -8.70 24.93
C GLN A 366 7.23 -7.48 24.05
N VAL A 367 7.88 -6.36 24.38
CA VAL A 367 7.65 -5.06 23.73
C VAL A 367 8.84 -4.67 22.87
N SER A 368 8.60 -4.40 21.59
CA SER A 368 9.60 -3.97 20.60
C SER A 368 9.21 -2.66 19.94
N THR A 369 10.18 -1.86 19.49
CA THR A 369 9.90 -0.65 18.70
C THR A 369 9.51 -1.00 17.27
N VAL A 370 8.71 -0.14 16.63
CA VAL A 370 8.37 -0.21 15.21
C VAL A 370 8.62 1.17 14.56
N PRO A 371 9.54 1.27 13.58
CA PRO A 371 10.38 0.19 13.04
C PRO A 371 11.37 -0.37 14.08
N GLY A 372 11.74 -1.64 13.90
CA GLY A 372 12.68 -2.32 14.80
C GLY A 372 14.04 -1.63 14.79
N ASN A 373 14.58 -1.35 15.97
CA ASN A 373 15.90 -0.72 16.13
C ASN A 373 17.04 -1.74 16.36
N GLY A 374 16.76 -3.05 16.18
CA GLY A 374 17.70 -4.13 16.46
C GLY A 374 17.92 -4.43 17.95
N ALA A 375 17.28 -3.69 18.86
CA ALA A 375 17.32 -4.00 20.29
C ALA A 375 16.47 -5.24 20.62
N ALA A 376 16.86 -5.96 21.67
CA ALA A 376 16.07 -7.04 22.21
C ALA A 376 14.71 -6.52 22.74
N PRO A 377 13.62 -7.29 22.59
CA PRO A 377 12.34 -6.92 23.18
C PRO A 377 12.45 -6.73 24.70
N LEU A 378 11.73 -5.74 25.21
CA LEU A 378 11.60 -5.50 26.65
C LEU A 378 10.52 -6.43 27.22
N THR A 379 10.88 -7.23 28.21
CA THR A 379 9.92 -8.08 28.92
C THR A 379 9.21 -7.28 30.00
N VAL A 380 7.88 -7.32 30.02
CA VAL A 380 7.07 -6.67 31.06
C VAL A 380 7.18 -7.46 32.36
N ALA A 381 7.50 -6.77 33.45
CA ALA A 381 7.70 -7.39 34.75
C ALA A 381 6.38 -7.91 35.37
N PRO A 382 6.44 -8.88 36.31
CA PRO A 382 5.29 -9.29 37.11
C PRO A 382 4.73 -8.10 37.88
N GLY A 383 3.49 -7.69 37.56
CA GLY A 383 2.91 -6.41 38.01
C GLY A 383 2.29 -5.62 36.85
N GLY A 384 2.63 -5.96 35.61
CA GLY A 384 1.92 -5.51 34.42
C GLY A 384 2.29 -4.12 33.93
N THR A 385 3.16 -3.38 34.61
CA THR A 385 3.63 -2.06 34.14
C THR A 385 5.02 -2.14 33.52
N LEU A 386 5.20 -1.48 32.37
CA LEU A 386 6.46 -1.29 31.68
C LEU A 386 6.79 0.20 31.62
N ASN A 387 7.97 0.58 32.11
CA ASN A 387 8.48 1.94 31.99
C ASN A 387 9.20 2.09 30.65
N LEU A 388 8.64 2.90 29.77
CA LEU A 388 9.25 3.36 28.52
C LEU A 388 9.76 4.80 28.72
N PRO A 389 10.67 5.31 27.86
CA PRO A 389 11.11 6.70 27.93
C PRO A 389 9.92 7.67 27.88
N GLY A 390 9.65 8.34 29.01
CA GLY A 390 8.57 9.32 29.14
C GLY A 390 7.16 8.76 29.23
N LEU A 391 6.99 7.44 29.31
CA LEU A 391 5.69 6.78 29.28
C LEU A 391 5.68 5.51 30.12
N ASP A 392 4.74 5.41 31.05
CA ASP A 392 4.45 4.16 31.76
C ASP A 392 3.28 3.46 31.08
N VAL A 393 3.46 2.21 30.67
CA VAL A 393 2.42 1.40 30.03
C VAL A 393 2.00 0.28 30.97
N THR A 394 0.73 0.27 31.35
CA THR A 394 0.13 -0.78 32.18
C THR A 394 -0.69 -1.73 31.31
N PHE A 395 -0.40 -3.01 31.42
CA PHE A 395 -1.07 -4.11 30.75
C PHE A 395 -2.07 -4.76 31.69
N ALA A 396 -3.26 -5.08 31.16
CA ALA A 396 -4.36 -5.67 31.91
C ALA A 396 -5.11 -6.71 31.08
N GLY A 397 -6.12 -7.35 31.68
CA GLY A 397 -6.96 -8.35 31.03
C GLY A 397 -6.34 -9.76 31.02
N ALA A 398 -6.93 -10.65 30.22
CA ALA A 398 -6.52 -12.05 30.09
C ALA A 398 -5.99 -12.30 28.67
N PRO A 399 -4.71 -12.00 28.38
CA PRO A 399 -4.13 -12.25 27.07
C PRO A 399 -3.94 -13.76 26.81
N GLN A 400 -3.98 -14.13 25.54
CA GLN A 400 -3.61 -15.47 25.06
C GLN A 400 -2.30 -15.42 24.29
N SER A 401 -1.56 -16.53 24.29
CA SER A 401 -0.29 -16.64 23.57
C SER A 401 -0.45 -16.25 22.10
N GLY A 402 0.37 -15.31 21.64
CA GLY A 402 0.33 -14.76 20.30
C GLY A 402 -0.50 -13.49 20.13
N ASP A 403 -1.20 -13.03 21.18
CA ASP A 403 -1.89 -11.73 21.15
C ASP A 403 -0.88 -10.58 20.96
N VAL A 404 -1.28 -9.58 20.19
CA VAL A 404 -0.47 -8.40 19.85
C VAL A 404 -1.24 -7.11 20.14
N LEU A 405 -0.59 -6.17 20.82
CA LEU A 405 -1.08 -4.82 21.08
C LEU A 405 -0.13 -3.82 20.43
N ASN A 406 -0.69 -2.86 19.69
CA ASN A 406 0.07 -1.70 19.20
C ASN A 406 -0.11 -0.54 20.18
N ILE A 407 0.98 0.14 20.48
CA ILE A 407 1.02 1.29 21.38
C ILE A 407 1.62 2.45 20.58
N LEU A 408 0.84 3.51 20.41
CA LEU A 408 1.20 4.71 19.68
C LEU A 408 1.24 5.87 20.67
N PRO A 409 2.43 6.17 21.24
CA PRO A 409 2.57 7.14 22.31
C PRO A 409 2.13 8.53 21.90
N THR A 410 2.43 8.99 20.69
CA THR A 410 2.24 10.41 20.36
C THR A 410 1.21 10.66 19.26
N VAL A 411 0.80 9.64 18.50
CA VAL A 411 -0.22 9.78 17.45
C VAL A 411 -1.53 10.32 18.02
N GLY A 412 -2.05 11.38 17.40
CA GLY A 412 -3.32 12.00 17.77
C GLY A 412 -3.27 12.89 19.01
N ALA A 413 -2.11 13.07 19.65
CA ALA A 413 -1.98 13.99 20.77
C ALA A 413 -2.08 15.46 20.32
N ALA A 414 -1.56 15.78 19.13
CA ALA A 414 -1.63 17.11 18.55
C ALA A 414 -3.06 17.59 18.27
N GLY A 415 -4.01 16.67 18.00
CA GLY A 415 -5.42 16.99 17.81
C GLY A 415 -6.22 17.22 19.10
N LYS A 416 -5.59 17.05 20.27
CA LYS A 416 -6.25 17.15 21.57
C LYS A 416 -5.73 18.29 22.44
N ILE A 417 -4.68 18.99 21.99
CA ILE A 417 -4.16 20.15 22.71
C ILE A 417 -5.16 21.32 22.60
N GLY A 418 -5.39 22.01 23.71
CA GLY A 418 -6.28 23.17 23.76
C GLY A 418 -5.88 24.12 24.89
N VAL A 419 -6.29 25.37 24.78
CA VAL A 419 -6.06 26.39 25.81
C VAL A 419 -7.14 26.27 26.89
N VAL A 420 -6.75 26.04 28.14
CA VAL A 420 -7.66 25.96 29.29
C VAL A 420 -7.72 27.26 30.08
N GLN A 421 -6.67 28.09 30.03
CA GLN A 421 -6.67 29.42 30.65
C GLN A 421 -7.40 30.43 29.76
N GLN A 422 -8.53 30.94 30.25
CA GLN A 422 -9.39 31.88 29.52
C GLN A 422 -9.19 33.35 29.98
N SER A 423 -8.52 33.57 31.11
CA SER A 423 -8.34 34.90 31.69
C SER A 423 -6.94 35.46 31.41
N PRO A 424 -6.81 36.65 30.78
CA PRO A 424 -5.51 37.30 30.58
C PRO A 424 -4.75 37.56 31.90
N SER A 425 -5.49 37.82 32.99
CA SER A 425 -4.90 38.00 34.31
C SER A 425 -4.27 36.73 34.89
N GLY A 426 -4.72 35.56 34.43
CA GLY A 426 -4.26 34.25 34.90
C GLY A 426 -2.94 33.77 34.29
N ILE A 427 -2.33 34.55 33.39
CA ILE A 427 -1.01 34.23 32.84
C ILE A 427 0.07 34.47 33.91
N ALA A 428 0.87 33.46 34.21
CA ALA A 428 1.98 33.60 35.13
C ALA A 428 3.17 34.26 34.45
N ALA A 429 3.50 35.48 34.89
CA ALA A 429 4.63 36.24 34.33
C ALA A 429 5.78 36.44 35.32
N ALA A 430 5.44 36.50 36.61
CA ALA A 430 6.37 36.74 37.69
C ALA A 430 6.78 35.42 38.39
N ALA A 431 7.93 35.42 39.03
CA ALA A 431 8.43 34.30 39.85
C ALA A 431 7.53 34.03 41.06
N ALA A 432 7.61 32.80 41.59
CA ALA A 432 6.90 32.40 42.81
C ALA A 432 7.14 33.36 43.98
N GLY A 433 6.08 33.71 44.71
CA GLY A 433 6.13 34.57 45.89
C GLY A 433 6.10 36.08 45.63
N GLN A 434 5.98 36.51 44.38
CA GLN A 434 5.81 37.92 44.03
C GLN A 434 4.37 38.41 44.33
N PRO A 435 4.18 39.69 44.74
CA PRO A 435 2.87 40.25 45.02
C PRO A 435 2.03 40.48 43.75
N ALA A 436 0.74 40.76 43.94
CA ALA A 436 -0.15 41.20 42.86
C ALA A 436 0.43 42.42 42.12
N TYR A 437 0.21 42.47 40.80
CA TYR A 437 0.73 43.52 39.90
C TYR A 437 2.26 43.68 39.95
N SER A 438 3.00 42.63 40.30
CA SER A 438 4.45 42.64 40.20
C SER A 438 4.91 42.93 38.77
N ARG A 439 5.98 43.73 38.65
CA ARG A 439 6.66 43.99 37.38
C ARG A 439 7.80 42.99 37.12
N ASP A 440 7.91 41.95 37.94
CA ASP A 440 8.81 40.83 37.69
C ASP A 440 8.39 40.09 36.42
N ASN A 441 9.37 39.80 35.57
CA ASN A 441 9.20 39.10 34.30
C ASN A 441 10.01 37.81 34.26
N THR A 442 10.53 37.34 35.40
CA THR A 442 11.47 36.22 35.45
C THR A 442 10.84 34.94 34.89
N GLN A 443 9.55 34.69 35.18
CA GLN A 443 8.91 33.46 34.72
C GLN A 443 8.55 33.50 33.23
N ILE A 444 8.07 34.64 32.74
CA ILE A 444 7.75 34.80 31.32
C ILE A 444 9.00 34.78 30.42
N GLN A 445 10.16 35.22 30.93
CA GLN A 445 11.44 35.08 30.24
C GLN A 445 11.84 33.61 30.10
N LYS A 446 11.68 32.80 31.16
CA LYS A 446 11.90 31.35 31.05
C LYS A 446 10.99 30.69 30.01
N LEU A 447 9.75 31.20 29.84
CA LEU A 447 8.84 30.72 28.80
C LEU A 447 9.36 31.10 27.41
N PHE A 448 9.91 32.31 27.24
CA PHE A 448 10.55 32.72 26.00
C PHE A 448 11.75 31.83 25.64
N ASP A 449 12.59 31.50 26.63
CA ASP A 449 13.80 30.68 26.44
C ASP A 449 13.49 29.26 25.92
N LEU A 450 12.30 28.72 26.22
CA LEU A 450 11.83 27.44 25.70
C LEU A 450 11.78 27.39 24.16
N SER A 451 11.70 28.54 23.48
CA SER A 451 11.72 28.60 22.01
C SER A 451 13.00 28.04 21.39
N SER A 452 14.11 28.15 22.12
CA SER A 452 15.45 27.71 21.68
C SER A 452 15.95 26.46 22.41
N ALA A 453 15.20 25.99 23.42
CA ALA A 453 15.59 24.87 24.24
C ALA A 453 15.45 23.54 23.49
N THR A 454 16.42 22.64 23.66
CA THR A 454 16.46 21.31 23.04
C THR A 454 15.68 20.28 23.86
N ILE A 455 14.38 20.54 24.02
CA ILE A 455 13.50 19.83 24.95
C ILE A 455 12.81 18.59 24.36
N VAL A 456 12.85 18.39 23.04
CA VAL A 456 12.07 17.35 22.37
C VAL A 456 12.93 16.08 22.20
N GLY A 457 12.52 14.96 22.84
CA GLY A 457 13.18 13.63 22.85
C GLY A 457 14.61 13.64 23.36
N GLN A 458 14.77 14.20 24.54
CA GLN A 458 15.98 14.09 25.32
C GLN A 458 16.25 12.64 25.71
N THR A 459 17.52 12.30 25.85
CA THR A 459 17.94 11.04 26.47
C THR A 459 17.90 11.19 27.98
N ALA A 460 17.59 10.11 28.72
CA ALA A 460 17.61 10.10 30.19
C ALA A 460 18.96 10.52 30.81
N SER A 461 20.04 10.56 30.03
CA SER A 461 21.39 11.01 30.43
C SER A 461 21.61 12.54 30.41
N GLY A 462 20.59 13.36 30.12
CA GLY A 462 20.64 14.83 30.34
C GLY A 462 20.37 15.70 29.12
N ALA A 463 20.06 16.97 29.40
CA ALA A 463 19.67 18.02 28.46
C ALA A 463 20.81 18.40 27.49
N GLY A 464 20.53 18.30 26.18
CA GLY A 464 21.50 18.64 25.12
C GLY A 464 21.45 17.74 23.88
N ASN A 465 20.86 16.54 23.99
CA ASN A 465 20.71 15.60 22.87
C ASN A 465 19.32 15.66 22.19
N GLY A 466 18.42 16.54 22.65
CA GLY A 466 17.10 16.73 22.06
C GLY A 466 17.12 17.71 20.89
N SER A 467 15.97 17.87 20.24
CA SER A 467 15.75 18.92 19.24
C SER A 467 14.92 20.06 19.82
N SER A 468 15.03 21.26 19.25
CA SER A 468 14.04 22.30 19.51
C SER A 468 12.67 21.92 18.91
N LEU A 469 11.61 22.65 19.30
CA LEU A 469 10.27 22.43 18.77
C LEU A 469 10.23 22.66 17.25
N SER A 470 10.89 23.71 16.77
CA SER A 470 10.95 24.08 15.35
C SER A 470 11.81 23.09 14.54
N GLU A 471 12.92 22.61 15.10
CA GLU A 471 13.75 21.57 14.49
C GLU A 471 13.00 20.26 14.36
N SER A 472 12.24 19.84 15.38
CA SER A 472 11.47 18.61 15.33
C SER A 472 10.45 18.66 14.18
N VAL A 473 9.70 19.76 14.04
CA VAL A 473 8.72 19.92 12.95
C VAL A 473 9.41 20.00 11.58
N SER A 474 10.51 20.74 11.48
CA SER A 474 11.26 20.89 10.22
C SER A 474 11.89 19.57 9.75
N SER A 475 12.35 18.74 10.69
CA SER A 475 12.90 17.42 10.39
C SER A 475 11.86 16.47 9.80
N ALA A 476 10.61 16.54 10.28
CA ALA A 476 9.46 15.79 9.74
C ALA A 476 9.23 16.12 8.27
N VAL A 477 9.19 17.42 7.96
CA VAL A 477 8.94 17.95 6.62
C VAL A 477 10.10 17.60 5.68
N SER A 478 11.34 17.71 6.17
CA SER A 478 12.53 17.33 5.41
C SER A 478 12.53 15.83 5.09
N GLN A 479 12.19 14.97 6.05
CA GLN A 479 12.08 13.52 5.85
C GLN A 479 10.97 13.17 4.84
N ALA A 480 9.81 13.82 4.95
CA ALA A 480 8.72 13.66 3.99
C ALA A 480 9.13 14.07 2.57
N GLY A 481 9.86 15.19 2.43
CA GLY A 481 10.39 15.67 1.16
C GLY A 481 11.45 14.72 0.56
N ALA A 482 12.33 14.17 1.39
CA ALA A 482 13.32 13.18 0.97
C ALA A 482 12.65 11.89 0.48
N PHE A 483 11.66 11.38 1.22
CA PHE A 483 10.87 10.22 0.82
C PHE A 483 10.14 10.47 -0.51
N ALA A 484 9.49 11.63 -0.67
CA ALA A 484 8.82 12.02 -1.91
C ALA A 484 9.78 12.04 -3.11
N GLY A 485 10.96 12.65 -2.96
CA GLY A 485 11.97 12.70 -4.03
C GLY A 485 12.49 11.31 -4.41
N GLN A 486 12.67 10.41 -3.44
CA GLN A 486 13.07 9.03 -3.68
C GLN A 486 11.99 8.24 -4.44
N VAL A 487 10.74 8.34 -3.99
CA VAL A 487 9.59 7.66 -4.62
C VAL A 487 9.37 8.16 -6.04
N GLN A 488 9.47 9.47 -6.29
CA GLN A 488 9.30 10.03 -7.64
C GLN A 488 10.29 9.44 -8.65
N LEU A 489 11.57 9.36 -8.26
CA LEU A 489 12.61 8.77 -9.11
C LEU A 489 12.35 7.27 -9.34
N ALA A 490 12.01 6.54 -8.28
CA ALA A 490 11.70 5.12 -8.36
C ALA A 490 10.47 4.84 -9.24
N ALA A 491 9.39 5.63 -9.10
CA ALA A 491 8.18 5.50 -9.89
C ALA A 491 8.45 5.72 -11.38
N LYS A 492 9.27 6.73 -11.73
CA LYS A 492 9.67 6.98 -13.13
C LYS A 492 10.45 5.80 -13.72
N ALA A 493 11.37 5.22 -12.95
CA ALA A 493 12.15 4.05 -13.38
C ALA A 493 11.28 2.79 -13.53
N ALA A 494 10.36 2.55 -12.58
CA ALA A 494 9.43 1.43 -12.62
C ALA A 494 8.48 1.53 -13.84
N SER A 495 7.97 2.73 -14.13
CA SER A 495 7.09 2.97 -15.29
C SER A 495 7.80 2.75 -16.63
N ALA A 496 9.06 3.17 -16.74
CA ALA A 496 9.88 2.89 -17.93
C ALA A 496 10.13 1.38 -18.10
N THR A 497 10.36 0.66 -17.01
CA THR A 497 10.56 -0.80 -17.01
C THR A 497 9.28 -1.52 -17.45
N LEU A 498 8.13 -1.14 -16.87
CA LEU A 498 6.82 -1.69 -17.26
C LEU A 498 6.52 -1.43 -18.74
N THR A 499 6.82 -0.24 -19.24
CA THR A 499 6.64 0.11 -20.67
C THR A 499 7.50 -0.78 -21.57
N ASN A 500 8.77 -1.00 -21.20
CA ASN A 500 9.67 -1.87 -21.97
C ASN A 500 9.17 -3.32 -22.00
N LEU A 501 8.78 -3.88 -20.85
CA LEU A 501 8.26 -5.24 -20.75
C LEU A 501 6.92 -5.41 -21.48
N THR A 502 6.07 -4.38 -21.46
CA THR A 502 4.82 -4.37 -22.24
C THR A 502 5.12 -4.42 -23.73
N ALA A 503 6.09 -3.64 -24.22
CA ALA A 503 6.51 -3.69 -25.62
C ALA A 503 7.12 -5.05 -26.01
N GLN A 504 7.92 -5.66 -25.13
CA GLN A 504 8.44 -7.01 -25.34
C GLN A 504 7.31 -8.05 -25.42
N GLN A 505 6.34 -7.99 -24.50
CA GLN A 505 5.17 -8.87 -24.50
C GLN A 505 4.34 -8.71 -25.78
N GLN A 506 4.09 -7.48 -26.23
CA GLN A 506 3.40 -7.19 -27.49
C GLN A 506 4.16 -7.70 -28.72
N SER A 507 5.50 -7.68 -28.71
CA SER A 507 6.30 -8.21 -29.82
C SER A 507 6.20 -9.74 -29.98
N VAL A 508 5.91 -10.46 -28.89
CA VAL A 508 5.81 -11.93 -28.89
C VAL A 508 4.36 -12.39 -29.08
N SER A 509 3.46 -11.86 -28.24
CA SER A 509 2.08 -12.30 -28.11
C SER A 509 1.06 -11.39 -28.77
N GLY A 510 1.46 -10.16 -29.15
CA GLY A 510 0.56 -9.19 -29.77
C GLY A 510 0.18 -9.55 -31.21
N VAL A 511 -0.94 -8.99 -31.66
CA VAL A 511 -1.42 -9.14 -33.03
C VAL A 511 -0.81 -8.04 -33.90
N ASN A 512 0.00 -8.44 -34.88
CA ASN A 512 0.47 -7.53 -35.92
C ASN A 512 -0.49 -7.60 -37.12
N LEU A 513 -1.27 -6.53 -37.33
CA LEU A 513 -2.28 -6.47 -38.38
C LEU A 513 -1.71 -6.66 -39.79
N ASP A 514 -0.48 -6.23 -40.05
CA ASP A 514 0.16 -6.42 -41.36
C ASP A 514 0.56 -7.88 -41.58
N GLU A 515 1.09 -8.55 -40.55
CA GLU A 515 1.39 -9.98 -40.60
C GLU A 515 0.11 -10.81 -40.76
N GLU A 516 -0.94 -10.50 -39.99
CA GLU A 516 -2.22 -11.19 -40.08
C GLU A 516 -2.88 -10.96 -41.44
N ALA A 517 -2.82 -9.75 -42.01
CA ALA A 517 -3.33 -9.48 -43.36
C ALA A 517 -2.57 -10.25 -44.45
N ALA A 518 -1.23 -10.33 -44.35
CA ALA A 518 -0.43 -11.14 -45.26
C ALA A 518 -0.74 -12.64 -45.14
N ASN A 519 -0.89 -13.13 -43.90
CA ASN A 519 -1.30 -14.51 -43.63
C ASN A 519 -2.71 -14.81 -44.17
N LEU A 520 -3.65 -13.87 -44.03
CA LEU A 520 -5.00 -13.99 -44.56
C LEU A 520 -4.98 -14.16 -46.09
N LEU A 521 -4.23 -13.32 -46.81
CA LEU A 521 -4.07 -13.45 -48.27
C LEU A 521 -3.42 -14.78 -48.66
N LYS A 522 -2.36 -15.20 -47.93
CA LYS A 522 -1.69 -16.48 -48.15
C LYS A 522 -2.65 -17.65 -47.98
N TYR A 523 -3.43 -17.69 -46.90
CA TYR A 523 -4.39 -18.76 -46.65
C TYR A 523 -5.56 -18.73 -47.64
N GLN A 524 -6.01 -17.56 -48.08
CA GLN A 524 -7.02 -17.43 -49.14
C GLN A 524 -6.51 -18.00 -50.47
N GLN A 525 -5.28 -17.68 -50.86
CA GLN A 525 -4.66 -18.21 -52.08
C GLN A 525 -4.49 -19.74 -52.00
N GLN A 526 -4.06 -20.27 -50.85
CA GLN A 526 -3.94 -21.71 -50.62
C GLN A 526 -5.30 -22.41 -50.69
N TYR A 527 -6.33 -21.82 -50.07
CA TYR A 527 -7.71 -22.32 -50.12
C TYR A 527 -8.27 -22.37 -51.56
N GLN A 528 -8.04 -21.32 -52.36
CA GLN A 528 -8.44 -21.27 -53.77
C GLN A 528 -7.71 -22.32 -54.61
N ALA A 529 -6.39 -22.48 -54.41
CA ALA A 529 -5.60 -23.48 -55.12
C ALA A 529 -6.06 -24.91 -54.82
N LEU A 530 -6.35 -25.22 -53.54
CA LEU A 530 -6.88 -26.51 -53.13
C LEU A 530 -8.29 -26.77 -53.69
N SER A 531 -9.13 -25.74 -53.73
CA SER A 531 -10.47 -25.81 -54.34
C SER A 531 -10.41 -26.10 -55.85
N GLN A 532 -9.47 -25.45 -56.56
CA GLN A 532 -9.24 -25.71 -57.98
C GLN A 532 -8.71 -27.14 -58.22
N SER A 533 -7.83 -27.64 -57.34
CA SER A 533 -7.34 -29.02 -57.38
C SER A 533 -8.49 -30.04 -57.26
N ILE A 534 -9.42 -29.80 -56.33
CA ILE A 534 -10.63 -30.64 -56.17
C ILE A 534 -11.48 -30.61 -57.44
N SER A 535 -11.73 -29.42 -57.99
CA SER A 535 -12.50 -29.26 -59.23
C SER A 535 -11.85 -30.01 -60.41
N SER A 536 -10.54 -29.83 -60.63
CA SER A 536 -9.79 -30.54 -61.67
C SER A 536 -9.80 -32.05 -61.48
N ALA A 537 -9.64 -32.54 -60.25
CA ALA A 537 -9.71 -33.98 -59.95
C ALA A 537 -11.12 -34.56 -60.24
N ASN A 538 -12.18 -33.79 -59.95
CA ASN A 538 -13.56 -34.19 -60.26
C ASN A 538 -13.80 -34.26 -61.77
N THR A 539 -13.31 -33.27 -62.53
CA THR A 539 -13.37 -33.27 -63.99
C THR A 539 -12.64 -34.48 -64.58
N VAL A 540 -11.42 -34.79 -64.13
CA VAL A 540 -10.67 -35.97 -64.60
C VAL A 540 -11.39 -37.26 -64.24
N PHE A 541 -11.95 -37.37 -63.03
CA PHE A 541 -12.72 -38.53 -62.62
C PHE A 541 -13.97 -38.73 -63.50
N GLN A 542 -14.72 -37.67 -63.76
CA GLN A 542 -15.88 -37.72 -64.66
C GLN A 542 -15.50 -38.05 -66.09
N SER A 543 -14.40 -37.48 -66.60
CA SER A 543 -13.87 -37.81 -67.94
C SER A 543 -13.49 -39.29 -68.06
N LEU A 544 -12.82 -39.86 -67.06
CA LEU A 544 -12.52 -41.29 -67.03
C LEU A 544 -13.80 -42.12 -66.97
N LEU A 545 -14.77 -41.75 -66.15
CA LEU A 545 -16.04 -42.46 -66.03
C LEU A 545 -16.87 -42.40 -67.32
N SER A 546 -16.80 -41.29 -68.06
CA SER A 546 -17.41 -41.14 -69.38
C SER A 546 -16.66 -41.89 -70.48
N ALA A 547 -15.37 -42.17 -70.31
CA ALA A 547 -14.58 -42.94 -71.26
C ALA A 547 -14.74 -44.47 -71.09
N PHE A 548 -15.26 -44.91 -69.93
CA PHE A 548 -15.60 -46.31 -69.65
C PHE A 548 -17.10 -46.65 -69.86
N ARG A 549 -17.91 -45.64 -70.19
CA ARG A 549 -19.28 -45.80 -70.71
C ARG A 549 -19.23 -45.76 -72.22
#